data_AF-A0AAD3H4U1-F1
#
_entry.id   AF-A0AAD3H4U1-F1
#
_cell.length_a   1.000
_cell.length_b   1.000
_cell.length_c   1.000
_cell.angle_alpha   90.00
_cell.angle_beta   90.00
_cell.angle_gamma   90.00
#
_symmetry.space_group_name_H-M   'P 1'
#
loop_
_entity.id
_entity.type
_entity.pdbx_description
1 polymer ?
#
loop_
_entity_poly.entity_id
_entity_poly.type
_entity_poly.pdbx_seq_one_letter_code
_entity_poly.pdbx_strand_id
1 'polypeptide(L)'
;MSTSDHCSWYGVSCNTGYYVTVINLPQSGLSGSLPFLKMDKLEYLTLPNNYLTGAIPNFDMGNLEQMILNDNSLDNGIPAFDKLPNLLDMILSNNNFSSIAYVLENCPKLVSIALTNNSHTLLSVHLDLCSAKQNTNLDDFVLDLTGTASNCSP
;
A
#
# COMPACT_ATOMS: atom_id res chain seq x y z
N MET A 1 -35.28 8.95 5.38
CA MET A 1 -34.28 8.80 6.47
C MET A 1 -32.90 8.85 5.81
N SER A 2 -31.99 9.65 6.37
CA SER A 2 -30.75 10.19 5.77
C SER A 2 -29.96 9.20 4.90
N THR A 3 -29.69 9.56 3.64
CA THR A 3 -29.07 8.70 2.62
C THR A 3 -27.55 8.93 2.43
N SER A 4 -26.83 9.50 3.42
CA SER A 4 -25.39 9.77 3.28
C SER A 4 -24.62 9.96 4.60
N ASP A 5 -25.06 9.36 5.70
CA ASP A 5 -24.46 9.61 7.02
C ASP A 5 -22.96 9.28 7.06
N HIS A 6 -22.53 8.23 6.37
CA HIS A 6 -21.13 7.82 6.28
C HIS A 6 -20.22 8.86 5.62
N CYS A 7 -20.74 9.69 4.71
CA CYS A 7 -19.98 10.76 4.08
C CYS A 7 -19.71 11.94 5.02
N SER A 8 -20.35 11.97 6.19
CA SER A 8 -20.10 12.95 7.24
C SER A 8 -19.14 12.45 8.32
N TRP A 9 -18.73 11.17 8.25
CA TRP A 9 -17.81 10.60 9.22
C TRP A 9 -16.44 11.26 9.12
N TYR A 10 -15.81 11.46 10.27
CA TYR A 10 -14.44 11.95 10.33
C TYR A 10 -13.52 11.06 9.48
N GLY A 11 -12.69 11.69 8.65
CA GLY A 11 -11.75 11.01 7.77
C GLY A 11 -12.36 10.36 6.52
N VAL A 12 -13.67 10.46 6.28
CA VAL A 12 -14.32 9.90 5.09
C VAL A 12 -14.68 11.02 4.11
N SER A 13 -14.35 10.86 2.83
CA SER A 13 -14.87 11.71 1.75
C SER A 13 -15.60 10.88 0.71
N CYS A 14 -16.65 11.46 0.13
CA CYS A 14 -17.46 10.82 -0.91
C CYS A 14 -17.52 11.65 -2.18
N ASN A 15 -17.73 10.99 -3.32
CA ASN A 15 -18.08 11.66 -4.57
C ASN A 15 -19.56 12.09 -4.61
N THR A 16 -19.99 12.68 -5.74
CA THR A 16 -21.37 13.14 -5.97
C THR A 16 -22.42 12.01 -5.94
N GLY A 17 -21.98 10.75 -6.08
CA GLY A 17 -22.81 9.56 -5.95
C GLY A 17 -22.84 8.96 -4.53
N TYR A 18 -22.27 9.63 -3.53
CA TYR A 18 -22.14 9.17 -2.14
C TYR A 18 -21.28 7.91 -1.95
N TYR A 19 -20.45 7.56 -2.93
CA TYR A 19 -19.46 6.50 -2.77
C TYR A 19 -18.21 7.07 -2.09
N VAL A 20 -17.67 6.34 -1.13
CA VAL A 20 -16.41 6.71 -0.44
C VAL A 20 -15.26 6.67 -1.44
N THR A 21 -14.54 7.78 -1.56
CA THR A 21 -13.35 7.93 -2.40
C THR A 21 -12.08 8.11 -1.57
N VAL A 22 -12.20 8.60 -0.33
CA VAL A 22 -11.08 8.79 0.59
C VAL A 22 -11.42 8.22 1.97
N ILE A 23 -10.48 7.47 2.54
CA ILE A 23 -10.41 7.18 3.97
C ILE A 23 -9.05 7.72 4.46
N ASN A 24 -9.09 8.72 5.35
CA ASN A 24 -7.93 9.38 5.92
C ASN A 24 -8.05 9.47 7.44
N LEU A 25 -7.42 8.52 8.12
CA LEU A 25 -7.47 8.37 9.58
C LEU A 25 -6.05 8.24 10.16
N PRO A 26 -5.17 9.24 9.96
CA PRO A 26 -3.85 9.22 10.56
C PRO A 26 -3.99 9.39 12.08
N GLN A 27 -3.12 8.74 12.86
CA GLN A 27 -3.02 8.95 14.31
C GLN A 27 -4.36 8.83 15.06
N SER A 28 -5.24 7.96 14.57
CA SER A 28 -6.61 7.83 15.08
C SER A 28 -6.75 6.73 16.14
N GLY A 29 -5.63 6.14 16.58
CA GLY A 29 -5.61 5.07 17.57
C GLY A 29 -6.26 3.77 17.08
N LEU A 30 -6.37 3.58 15.76
CA LEU A 30 -6.95 2.36 15.19
C LEU A 30 -6.09 1.16 15.56
N SER A 31 -6.73 0.06 15.98
CA SER A 31 -6.04 -1.15 16.43
C SER A 31 -6.72 -2.40 15.91
N GLY A 32 -5.98 -3.50 15.86
CA GLY A 32 -6.46 -4.77 15.31
C GLY A 32 -6.12 -4.94 13.84
N SER A 33 -6.73 -5.94 13.20
CA SER A 33 -6.44 -6.28 11.80
C SER A 33 -7.27 -5.49 10.81
N LEU A 34 -6.68 -5.20 9.65
CA LEU A 34 -7.42 -4.68 8.51
C LEU A 34 -8.44 -5.72 8.04
N PRO A 35 -9.73 -5.37 7.92
CA PRO A 35 -10.73 -6.28 7.37
C PRO A 35 -10.54 -6.40 5.85
N PHE A 36 -11.06 -7.48 5.25
CA PHE A 36 -11.20 -7.51 3.81
C PHE A 36 -12.16 -6.40 3.38
N LEU A 37 -11.71 -5.54 2.47
CA LEU A 37 -12.45 -4.41 1.98
C LEU A 37 -12.65 -4.52 0.47
N LYS A 38 -13.89 -4.35 0.05
CA LYS A 38 -14.28 -4.20 -1.35
C LYS A 38 -14.87 -2.81 -1.55
N MET A 39 -14.09 -1.92 -2.15
CA MET A 39 -14.43 -0.50 -2.29
C MET A 39 -14.00 0.00 -3.66
N ASP A 40 -14.74 -0.37 -4.70
CA ASP A 40 -14.42 -0.12 -6.11
C ASP A 40 -14.27 1.38 -6.48
N LYS A 41 -14.67 2.29 -5.58
CA LYS A 41 -14.59 3.76 -5.77
C LYS A 41 -13.54 4.42 -4.87
N LEU A 42 -12.90 3.67 -3.97
CA LEU A 42 -11.87 4.21 -3.10
C LEU A 42 -10.62 4.51 -3.93
N GLU A 43 -10.13 5.74 -3.80
CA GLU A 43 -8.95 6.26 -4.50
C GLU A 43 -7.77 6.39 -3.53
N TYR A 44 -8.05 6.78 -2.28
CA TYR A 44 -7.03 7.04 -1.26
C TYR A 44 -7.35 6.33 0.06
N LEU A 45 -6.43 5.46 0.50
CA LEU A 45 -6.45 4.83 1.82
C LEU A 45 -5.23 5.24 2.62
N THR A 46 -5.43 6.12 3.61
CA THR A 46 -4.37 6.64 4.49
C THR A 46 -4.70 6.36 5.94
N LEU A 47 -3.94 5.44 6.55
CA LEU A 47 -4.04 5.03 7.95
C LEU A 47 -2.68 5.08 8.68
N PRO A 48 -1.79 6.05 8.41
CA PRO A 48 -0.47 6.03 9.01
C PRO A 48 -0.52 6.32 10.52
N ASN A 49 0.52 5.88 11.24
CA ASN A 49 0.68 6.13 12.67
C ASN A 49 -0.50 5.61 13.50
N ASN A 50 -0.89 4.36 13.27
CA ASN A 50 -1.91 3.66 14.05
C ASN A 50 -1.29 2.41 14.72
N TYR A 51 -2.13 1.62 15.39
CA TYR A 51 -1.75 0.38 16.05
C TYR A 51 -2.30 -0.85 15.30
N LEU A 52 -2.39 -0.77 13.97
CA LEU A 52 -2.89 -1.87 13.15
C LEU A 52 -1.89 -3.03 13.17
N THR A 53 -2.41 -4.26 13.19
CA THR A 53 -1.63 -5.51 13.33
C THR A 53 -2.08 -6.55 12.31
N GLY A 54 -1.30 -7.62 12.13
CA GLY A 54 -1.66 -8.71 11.22
C GLY A 54 -1.36 -8.40 9.76
N ALA A 55 -1.77 -9.30 8.86
CA ALA A 55 -1.54 -9.18 7.43
C ALA A 55 -2.45 -8.14 6.77
N ILE A 56 -1.97 -7.53 5.68
CA ILE A 56 -2.83 -6.77 4.76
C ILE A 56 -3.67 -7.79 3.95
N PRO A 57 -5.01 -7.68 3.95
CA PRO A 57 -5.86 -8.48 3.08
C PRO A 57 -5.62 -8.14 1.61
N ASN A 58 -5.81 -9.11 0.72
CA ASN A 58 -5.81 -8.81 -0.70
C ASN A 58 -7.09 -8.03 -1.06
N PHE A 59 -6.98 -6.70 -1.16
CA PHE A 59 -8.12 -5.81 -1.35
C PHE A 59 -8.75 -5.92 -2.74
N ASP A 60 -10.04 -5.57 -2.83
CA ASP A 60 -10.76 -5.42 -4.09
C ASP A 60 -11.15 -3.94 -4.26
N MET A 61 -10.19 -3.14 -4.75
CA MET A 61 -10.30 -1.68 -4.84
C MET A 61 -9.72 -1.20 -6.17
N GLY A 62 -10.46 -1.48 -7.25
CA GLY A 62 -9.99 -1.26 -8.61
C GLY A 62 -9.55 0.18 -8.92
N ASN A 63 -10.04 1.17 -8.17
CA ASN A 63 -9.71 2.59 -8.34
C ASN A 63 -8.64 3.12 -7.37
N LEU A 64 -8.08 2.27 -6.50
CA LEU A 64 -7.13 2.74 -5.50
C LEU A 64 -5.85 3.23 -6.18
N GLU A 65 -5.48 4.48 -5.91
CA GLU A 65 -4.28 5.12 -6.44
C GLU A 65 -3.19 5.20 -5.37
N GLN A 66 -3.55 5.41 -4.11
CA GLN A 66 -2.58 5.51 -3.02
C GLN A 66 -2.97 4.69 -1.79
N MET A 67 -1.99 3.95 -1.28
CA MET A 67 -2.08 3.19 -0.04
C MET A 67 -0.96 3.62 0.92
N ILE A 68 -1.33 4.25 2.02
CA ILE A 68 -0.40 4.78 3.03
C ILE A 68 -0.72 4.12 4.38
N LEU A 69 0.11 3.16 4.78
CA LEU A 69 -0.06 2.36 6.00
C LEU A 69 1.21 2.35 6.88
N ASN A 70 2.12 3.31 6.68
CA ASN A 70 3.36 3.40 7.47
C ASN A 70 3.10 3.65 8.96
N ASP A 71 4.10 3.33 9.77
CA ASP A 71 4.06 3.49 11.23
C ASP A 71 2.88 2.73 11.85
N ASN A 72 2.85 1.42 11.59
CA ASN A 72 1.90 0.48 12.18
C ASN A 72 2.66 -0.75 12.70
N SER A 73 1.95 -1.81 13.06
CA SER A 73 2.50 -3.11 13.44
C SER A 73 2.02 -4.22 12.50
N LEU A 74 1.72 -3.90 11.25
CA LEU A 74 1.30 -4.85 10.22
C LEU A 74 2.46 -5.83 9.93
N ASP A 75 2.14 -7.09 9.69
CA ASP A 75 3.12 -8.16 9.62
C ASP A 75 2.83 -9.15 8.46
N ASN A 76 3.53 -10.28 8.46
CA ASN A 76 3.48 -11.30 7.41
C ASN A 76 3.93 -10.75 6.04
N GLY A 77 3.44 -11.34 4.95
CA GLY A 77 3.77 -10.94 3.59
C GLY A 77 2.79 -9.91 3.04
N ILE A 78 3.28 -9.04 2.16
CA ILE A 78 2.43 -8.17 1.34
C ILE A 78 1.69 -9.07 0.32
N PRO A 79 0.36 -8.97 0.19
CA PRO A 79 -0.39 -9.79 -0.75
C PRO A 79 -0.11 -9.37 -2.20
N ALA A 80 -0.55 -10.20 -3.16
CA ALA A 80 -0.28 -9.98 -4.58
C ALA A 80 -0.91 -8.70 -5.15
N PHE A 81 -2.00 -8.19 -4.56
CA PHE A 81 -2.72 -7.00 -5.04
C PHE A 81 -3.19 -7.10 -6.50
N ASP A 82 -3.64 -8.28 -6.92
CA ASP A 82 -4.17 -8.59 -8.26
C ASP A 82 -5.42 -7.79 -8.68
N LYS A 83 -6.02 -7.07 -7.73
CA LYS A 83 -7.19 -6.22 -7.95
C LYS A 83 -6.94 -4.73 -7.69
N LEU A 84 -5.67 -4.30 -7.69
CA LEU A 84 -5.27 -2.89 -7.57
C LEU A 84 -4.58 -2.37 -8.85
N PRO A 85 -5.22 -2.46 -10.03
CA PRO A 85 -4.58 -2.14 -11.32
C PRO A 85 -4.23 -0.65 -11.48
N ASN A 86 -4.75 0.22 -10.63
CA ASN A 86 -4.55 1.66 -10.67
C ASN A 86 -3.62 2.19 -9.57
N LEU A 87 -3.03 1.31 -8.75
CA LEU A 87 -2.18 1.75 -7.65
C LEU A 87 -0.91 2.41 -8.18
N LEU A 88 -0.63 3.63 -7.71
CA LEU A 88 0.50 4.46 -8.08
C LEU A 88 1.54 4.52 -6.97
N ASP A 89 1.08 4.75 -5.73
CA ASP A 89 1.96 4.95 -4.58
C ASP A 89 1.59 4.00 -3.43
N MET A 90 2.60 3.34 -2.88
CA MET A 90 2.46 2.44 -1.75
C MET A 90 3.51 2.74 -0.68
N ILE A 91 3.07 3.23 0.48
CA ILE A 91 3.94 3.60 1.60
C ILE A 91 3.66 2.67 2.78
N LEU A 92 4.58 1.74 3.02
CA LEU A 92 4.47 0.65 4.02
C LEU A 92 5.63 0.65 5.02
N SER A 93 6.46 1.69 5.03
CA SER A 93 7.59 1.85 5.95
C SER A 93 7.20 1.71 7.43
N ASN A 94 8.16 1.30 8.26
CA ASN A 94 7.96 1.16 9.72
C ASN A 94 6.79 0.21 10.05
N ASN A 95 6.89 -1.03 9.58
CA ASN A 95 6.00 -2.14 9.88
C ASN A 95 6.85 -3.42 10.13
N ASN A 96 6.23 -4.59 10.16
CA ASN A 96 6.88 -5.87 10.42
C ASN A 96 6.79 -6.84 9.22
N PHE A 97 6.66 -6.34 7.97
CA PHE A 97 6.51 -7.19 6.79
C PHE A 97 7.76 -8.04 6.53
N SER A 98 7.57 -9.32 6.19
CA SER A 98 8.66 -10.30 5.99
C SER A 98 8.88 -10.69 4.53
N SER A 99 7.92 -10.45 3.63
CA SER A 99 8.03 -10.71 2.18
C SER A 99 7.27 -9.70 1.33
N ILE A 100 7.72 -9.50 0.08
CA ILE A 100 7.22 -8.51 -0.90
C ILE A 100 6.64 -9.19 -2.18
N ALA A 101 6.36 -10.48 -2.12
CA ALA A 101 6.17 -11.29 -3.32
C ALA A 101 5.04 -10.77 -4.23
N TYR A 102 5.32 -10.67 -5.54
CA TYR A 102 4.36 -10.44 -6.64
C TYR A 102 3.70 -9.06 -6.74
N VAL A 103 4.01 -8.10 -5.85
CA VAL A 103 3.44 -6.74 -5.91
C VAL A 103 3.77 -6.05 -7.23
N LEU A 104 5.03 -6.19 -7.70
CA LEU A 104 5.52 -5.58 -8.94
C LEU A 104 4.96 -6.23 -10.21
N GLU A 105 4.44 -7.45 -10.13
CA GLU A 105 3.85 -8.14 -11.29
C GLU A 105 2.38 -7.73 -11.52
N ASN A 106 1.67 -7.40 -10.45
CA ASN A 106 0.22 -7.23 -10.47
C ASN A 106 -0.26 -5.78 -10.33
N CYS A 107 0.65 -4.85 -10.01
CA CYS A 107 0.38 -3.41 -9.95
C CYS A 107 1.08 -2.69 -11.12
N PRO A 108 0.57 -2.76 -12.36
CA PRO A 108 1.29 -2.31 -13.55
C PRO A 108 1.50 -0.78 -13.64
N LYS A 109 0.81 -0.01 -12.81
CA LYS A 109 0.94 1.46 -12.74
C LYS A 109 1.75 1.95 -11.55
N LEU A 110 2.28 1.04 -10.72
CA LEU A 110 2.98 1.42 -9.50
C LEU A 110 4.25 2.21 -9.86
N VAL A 111 4.33 3.45 -9.35
CA VAL A 111 5.44 4.38 -9.57
C VAL A 111 6.35 4.43 -8.35
N SER A 112 5.80 4.31 -7.14
CA SER A 112 6.54 4.48 -5.90
C SER A 112 6.19 3.40 -4.88
N ILE A 113 7.21 2.81 -4.26
CA ILE A 113 7.04 1.92 -3.11
C ILE A 113 8.06 2.24 -2.02
N ALA A 114 7.58 2.47 -0.80
CA ALA A 114 8.42 2.71 0.38
C ALA A 114 8.24 1.58 1.39
N LEU A 115 9.34 0.88 1.71
CA LEU A 115 9.36 -0.32 2.56
C LEU A 115 10.41 -0.27 3.67
N THR A 116 11.02 0.90 3.93
CA THR A 116 12.05 1.06 4.97
C THR A 116 11.58 0.53 6.32
N ASN A 117 12.53 0.03 7.12
CA ASN A 117 12.27 -0.40 8.49
C ASN A 117 11.14 -1.45 8.58
N ASN A 118 11.28 -2.51 7.80
CA ASN A 118 10.47 -3.74 7.87
C ASN A 118 11.37 -4.95 8.14
N SER A 119 10.75 -6.11 8.36
CA SER A 119 11.43 -7.38 8.65
C SER A 119 11.82 -8.19 7.40
N HIS A 120 11.86 -7.57 6.22
CA HIS A 120 12.15 -8.26 4.96
C HIS A 120 13.58 -8.83 4.95
N THR A 121 13.73 -10.03 4.38
CA THR A 121 15.06 -10.56 4.08
C THR A 121 15.61 -9.88 2.81
N LEU A 122 16.86 -9.40 2.86
CA LEU A 122 17.54 -8.70 1.76
C LEU A 122 17.54 -9.47 0.42
N LEU A 123 17.36 -10.80 0.46
CA LEU A 123 17.50 -11.69 -0.70
C LEU A 123 16.25 -11.74 -1.60
N SER A 124 15.04 -11.66 -1.04
CA SER A 124 13.80 -11.68 -1.85
C SER A 124 13.54 -10.33 -2.54
N VAL A 125 13.87 -9.24 -1.86
CA VAL A 125 13.69 -7.86 -2.39
C VAL A 125 14.64 -7.60 -3.57
N HIS A 126 15.86 -8.16 -3.57
CA HIS A 126 16.85 -7.96 -4.63
C HIS A 126 16.46 -8.64 -5.97
N LEU A 127 15.84 -9.83 -5.93
CA LEU A 127 15.48 -10.59 -7.14
C LEU A 127 14.27 -9.98 -7.87
N ASP A 128 13.27 -9.52 -7.11
CA ASP A 128 12.02 -8.95 -7.65
C ASP A 128 12.28 -7.56 -8.26
N LEU A 129 13.18 -6.77 -7.66
CA LEU A 129 13.52 -5.42 -8.13
C LEU A 129 14.39 -5.40 -9.41
N CYS A 130 15.36 -6.30 -9.58
CA CYS A 130 16.13 -6.33 -10.82
C CYS A 130 15.29 -6.78 -12.03
N SER A 131 14.22 -7.56 -11.78
CA SER A 131 13.24 -7.94 -12.82
C SER A 131 12.33 -6.76 -13.21
N ALA A 132 11.91 -5.94 -12.24
CA ALA A 132 11.08 -4.75 -12.47
C ALA A 132 11.84 -3.58 -13.14
N LYS A 133 13.14 -3.41 -12.84
CA LYS A 133 14.00 -2.35 -13.42
C LYS A 133 14.15 -2.43 -14.94
N GLN A 134 13.99 -3.61 -15.54
CA GLN A 134 14.10 -3.76 -17.01
C GLN A 134 12.85 -3.31 -17.77
N ASN A 135 11.71 -3.09 -17.07
CA ASN A 135 10.41 -2.88 -17.71
C ASN A 135 9.88 -1.44 -17.61
N THR A 136 10.59 -0.55 -16.91
CA THR A 136 10.15 0.83 -16.66
C THR A 136 11.35 1.78 -16.69
N ASN A 137 11.18 2.94 -17.32
CA ASN A 137 12.20 3.98 -17.48
C ASN A 137 12.39 4.74 -16.14
N LEU A 138 12.93 4.05 -15.13
CA LEU A 138 12.91 4.45 -13.71
C LEU A 138 14.13 5.31 -13.29
N ASP A 139 14.24 6.52 -13.81
CA ASP A 139 15.25 7.48 -13.36
C ASP A 139 14.89 8.18 -12.02
N ASP A 140 13.69 7.96 -11.48
CA ASP A 140 13.16 8.75 -10.33
C ASP A 140 12.81 7.91 -9.08
N PHE A 141 13.26 6.65 -9.02
CA PHE A 141 12.96 5.80 -7.88
C PHE A 141 13.87 6.15 -6.69
N VAL A 142 13.35 6.92 -5.75
CA VAL A 142 13.91 7.04 -4.40
C VAL A 142 13.69 5.71 -3.69
N LEU A 143 14.53 4.71 -4.04
CA LEU A 143 14.81 3.57 -3.18
C LEU A 143 15.64 4.10 -2.00
N ASP A 144 14.99 4.75 -1.05
CA ASP A 144 15.54 4.78 0.30
C ASP A 144 15.30 3.37 0.86
N LEU A 145 16.12 2.41 0.46
CA LEU A 145 16.35 1.20 1.23
C LEU A 145 17.69 1.48 1.89
N THR A 146 17.76 1.44 3.21
CA THR A 146 19.01 1.61 3.96
C THR A 146 20.07 0.52 3.65
N GLY A 147 19.83 -0.33 2.65
CA GLY A 147 20.80 -1.19 1.99
C GLY A 147 20.92 -0.80 0.52
N THR A 148 22.11 -0.33 0.15
CA THR A 148 22.56 0.02 -1.19
C THR A 148 21.87 -0.74 -2.32
N ALA A 149 21.07 -0.04 -3.14
CA ALA A 149 20.71 -0.47 -4.49
C ALA A 149 21.93 -0.37 -5.43
N SER A 150 23.04 -1.02 -5.05
CA SER A 150 24.23 -1.12 -5.88
C SER A 150 24.27 -2.51 -6.51
N ASN A 151 24.18 -2.52 -7.85
CA ASN A 151 24.51 -3.63 -8.75
C ASN A 151 23.35 -4.57 -9.11
N CYS A 152 22.40 -4.08 -9.92
CA CYS A 152 21.88 -4.94 -11.00
C CYS A 152 22.95 -4.88 -12.11
N SER A 153 23.88 -5.84 -12.12
CA SER A 153 24.70 -6.12 -13.32
C SER A 153 23.93 -7.14 -14.18
N PRO A 154 24.07 -7.11 -15.52
CA PRO A 154 23.44 -8.08 -16.41
C PRO A 154 23.85 -9.52 -16.10
#